data_AF-A0A7S1J3Z6-F1
#
_entry.id   AF-A0A7S1J3Z6-F1
#
_cell.length_a   1.000
_cell.length_b   1.000
_cell.length_c   1.000
_cell.angle_alpha   90.00
_cell.angle_beta   90.00
_cell.angle_gamma   90.00
#
_symmetry.space_group_name_H-M   'P 1'
#
loop_
_entity.id
_entity.type
_entity.pdbx_description
1 polymer ?
#
loop_
_entity_poly.entity_id
_entity_poly.type
_entity_poly.pdbx_seq_one_letter_code
_entity_poly.pdbx_strand_id
1 'polypeptide(L)'
;FALFAETNALGVEGGVMSAEVRHKVLHGLGFRLLDFEYIQPPLSEDQAPCYDLLLLAYQNPGVPGHAAVGTGAPVIPRAQLTAFLFDYALSVHEDFTFQEEGYWKQMAGSIPEQLPLQSTPWTRRSVPPADTAPE
;
A
#
# COMPACT_ATOMS: atom_id res chain seq x y z
N PHE A 1 -0.56 -12.34 6.98
CA PHE A 1 -1.28 -11.06 6.88
C PHE A 1 -2.15 -11.08 5.63
N ALA A 2 -3.34 -10.49 5.69
CA ALA A 2 -4.07 -10.07 4.50
C ALA A 2 -3.63 -8.63 4.16
N LEU A 3 -3.41 -8.34 2.88
CA LEU A 3 -3.04 -7.02 2.39
C LEU A 3 -4.21 -6.40 1.64
N PHE A 4 -4.37 -5.09 1.78
CA PHE A 4 -5.50 -4.34 1.24
C PHE A 4 -5.05 -2.94 0.81
N ALA A 5 -5.56 -2.43 -0.32
CA ALA A 5 -5.31 -1.06 -0.75
C ALA A 5 -6.51 -0.17 -0.42
N GLU A 6 -6.30 0.84 0.42
CA GLU A 6 -7.30 1.85 0.80
C GLU A 6 -7.08 3.15 0.02
N THR A 7 -8.17 3.79 -0.39
CA THR A 7 -8.10 5.12 -1.00
C THR A 7 -7.87 6.21 0.04
N ASN A 8 -6.85 7.04 -0.18
CA ASN A 8 -6.51 8.20 0.63
C ASN A 8 -7.15 9.51 0.11
N ALA A 9 -8.06 9.39 -0.86
CA ALA A 9 -8.83 10.51 -1.40
C ALA A 9 -9.75 11.14 -0.34
N LEU A 10 -9.92 12.46 -0.43
CA LEU A 10 -10.64 13.32 0.54
C LEU A 10 -12.14 13.01 0.72
N GLY A 11 -12.65 11.98 0.04
CA GLY A 11 -14.06 11.60 0.01
C GLY A 11 -14.75 12.16 -1.23
N VAL A 12 -15.80 11.46 -1.66
CA VAL A 12 -16.66 11.89 -2.77
C VAL A 12 -17.73 12.86 -2.28
N GLU A 13 -18.02 13.90 -3.06
CA GLU A 13 -19.26 14.67 -2.88
C GLU A 13 -20.45 13.70 -2.95
N GLY A 14 -21.23 13.63 -1.86
CA GLY A 14 -22.37 12.69 -1.76
C GLY A 14 -22.35 11.79 -0.51
N GLY A 15 -21.29 11.80 0.30
CA GLY A 15 -21.38 11.40 1.72
C GLY A 15 -21.18 9.91 2.03
N VAL A 16 -20.01 9.35 1.73
CA VAL A 16 -19.64 7.99 2.18
C VAL A 16 -18.41 8.00 3.10
N MET A 17 -18.35 8.96 4.03
CA MET A 17 -17.32 9.05 5.10
C MET A 17 -15.95 9.62 4.63
N SER A 18 -15.39 10.57 5.40
CA SER A 18 -14.07 11.16 5.08
C SER A 18 -12.94 10.16 5.24
N ALA A 19 -11.79 10.40 4.60
CA ALA A 19 -10.60 9.56 4.73
C ALA A 19 -10.18 9.38 6.19
N GLU A 20 -10.18 10.45 7.00
CA GLU A 20 -9.80 10.33 8.41
C GLU A 20 -10.73 9.40 9.19
N VAL A 21 -12.02 9.42 8.90
CA VAL A 21 -12.98 8.53 9.56
C VAL A 21 -12.80 7.09 9.07
N ARG A 22 -12.55 6.86 7.77
CA ARG A 22 -12.22 5.51 7.23
C ARG A 22 -10.98 4.93 7.89
N HIS A 23 -9.92 5.72 8.02
CA HIS A 23 -8.68 5.29 8.68
C HIS A 23 -8.90 4.90 10.13
N LYS A 24 -9.69 5.68 10.89
CA LYS A 24 -10.04 5.36 12.28
C LYS A 24 -10.83 4.04 12.39
N VAL A 25 -11.82 3.84 11.52
CA VAL A 25 -12.63 2.62 11.50
C VAL A 25 -11.76 1.41 11.15
N LEU A 26 -10.96 1.48 10.08
CA LEU A 26 -10.07 0.41 9.66
C LEU A 26 -9.04 0.08 10.75
N HIS A 27 -8.45 1.08 11.40
CA HIS A 27 -7.54 0.87 12.53
C HIS A 27 -8.24 0.14 13.70
N GLY A 28 -9.48 0.53 14.02
CA GLY A 28 -10.31 -0.13 15.03
C GLY A 28 -10.67 -1.59 14.71
N LEU A 29 -10.79 -1.92 13.42
CA LEU A 29 -10.95 -3.29 12.92
C LEU A 29 -9.66 -4.11 12.93
N GLY A 30 -8.52 -3.51 13.30
CA GLY A 30 -7.24 -4.19 13.40
C GLY A 30 -6.34 -4.03 12.17
N PHE A 31 -6.73 -3.24 11.17
CA PHE A 31 -5.84 -2.91 10.05
C PHE A 31 -4.73 -1.97 10.53
N ARG A 32 -3.55 -2.12 9.94
CA ARG A 32 -2.38 -1.29 10.22
C ARG A 32 -1.78 -0.82 8.90
N LEU A 33 -1.44 0.47 8.82
CA LEU A 33 -0.80 1.02 7.63
C LEU A 33 0.62 0.48 7.49
N LEU A 34 0.97 0.08 6.28
CA LEU A 34 2.34 -0.21 5.88
C LEU A 34 3.09 1.12 5.75
N ASP A 35 4.23 1.25 6.43
CA ASP A 35 5.05 2.46 6.32
C ASP A 35 5.89 2.49 5.04
N PHE A 36 5.18 2.51 3.92
CA PHE A 36 5.71 2.36 2.56
C PHE A 36 4.91 3.25 1.61
N GLU A 37 5.59 3.94 0.71
CA GLU A 37 4.98 4.76 -0.32
C GLU A 37 4.63 3.88 -1.52
N TYR A 38 3.36 3.44 -1.56
CA TYR A 38 2.87 2.61 -2.65
C TYR A 38 2.48 3.45 -3.85
N ILE A 39 3.01 3.09 -5.02
CA ILE A 39 2.60 3.64 -6.30
C ILE A 39 1.93 2.52 -7.07
N GLN A 40 0.63 2.69 -7.36
CA GLN A 40 -0.07 1.75 -8.21
C GLN A 40 0.34 1.97 -9.67
N PRO A 41 0.78 0.93 -10.40
CA PRO A 41 0.95 1.01 -11.83
C PRO A 41 -0.34 1.46 -12.54
N PRO A 42 -0.24 2.12 -13.71
CA PRO A 42 -1.39 2.39 -14.57
C PRO A 42 -2.21 1.13 -14.85
N LEU A 43 -3.54 1.27 -14.84
CA LEU A 43 -4.45 0.16 -15.22
C LEU A 43 -4.74 0.12 -16.72
N SER A 44 -4.19 1.05 -17.50
CA SER A 44 -4.23 1.10 -18.96
C SER A 44 -3.17 2.09 -19.46
N GLU A 45 -2.82 2.04 -20.75
CA GLU A 45 -1.90 3.00 -21.38
C GLU A 45 -2.37 4.46 -21.23
N ASP A 46 -3.68 4.70 -21.18
CA ASP A 46 -4.27 6.04 -21.04
C ASP A 46 -4.35 6.55 -19.59
N GLN A 47 -3.84 5.79 -18.61
CA GLN A 47 -3.90 6.16 -17.21
C GLN A 47 -2.52 6.52 -16.65
N ALA A 48 -2.49 7.53 -15.79
CA ALA A 48 -1.30 7.82 -15.00
C ALA A 48 -1.19 6.84 -13.80
N PRO A 49 0.01 6.62 -13.24
CA PRO A 49 0.17 5.90 -11.99
C PRO A 49 -0.65 6.56 -10.86
N CYS A 50 -1.16 5.75 -9.92
CA CYS A 50 -1.92 6.27 -8.78
C CYS A 50 -1.05 6.33 -7.52
N TYR A 51 -0.97 7.53 -6.94
CA TYR A 51 -0.18 7.86 -5.75
C TYR A 51 -1.04 8.04 -4.48
N ASP A 52 -2.36 7.92 -4.60
CA ASP A 52 -3.31 8.18 -3.51
C ASP A 52 -3.86 6.88 -2.88
N LEU A 53 -3.12 5.78 -3.03
CA LEU A 53 -3.42 4.51 -2.37
C LEU A 53 -2.51 4.27 -1.17
N LEU A 54 -3.09 3.72 -0.12
CA LEU A 54 -2.40 3.25 1.07
C LEU A 54 -2.49 1.74 1.16
N LEU A 55 -1.37 1.07 1.43
CA LEU A 55 -1.40 -0.36 1.71
C LEU A 55 -1.61 -0.61 3.20
N LEU A 56 -2.60 -1.42 3.54
CA LEU A 56 -2.92 -1.85 4.89
C LEU A 56 -2.66 -3.34 5.05
N ALA A 57 -2.29 -3.73 6.27
CA ALA A 57 -2.18 -5.11 6.69
C ALA A 57 -3.21 -5.43 7.75
N TYR A 58 -3.81 -6.61 7.64
CA TYR A 58 -4.57 -7.23 8.71
C TYR A 58 -3.89 -8.53 9.15
N GLN A 59 -3.57 -8.64 10.43
CA GLN A 59 -3.06 -9.88 11.00
C GLN A 59 -4.25 -10.76 11.38
N ASN A 60 -4.41 -11.89 10.69
CA ASN A 60 -5.36 -12.90 11.12
C ASN A 60 -4.92 -13.48 12.47
N PRO A 61 -5.73 -13.40 13.53
CA PRO A 61 -5.38 -13.93 14.85
C PRO A 61 -5.02 -15.43 14.86
N GLY A 62 -5.56 -16.20 13.91
CA GLY A 62 -5.30 -17.64 13.80
C GLY A 62 -4.06 -18.01 12.99
N VAL A 63 -3.35 -17.04 12.39
CA VAL A 63 -2.17 -17.29 11.55
C VAL A 63 -0.95 -16.64 12.18
N PRO A 64 0.11 -17.40 12.51
CA PRO A 64 1.36 -16.84 13.00
C PRO A 64 1.89 -15.77 12.04
N GLY A 65 2.14 -14.57 12.58
CA GLY A 65 2.76 -13.48 11.83
C GLY A 65 4.29 -13.56 11.85
N HIS A 66 4.93 -12.72 11.04
CA HIS A 66 6.36 -12.45 11.18
C HIS A 66 6.57 -11.36 12.23
N ALA A 67 7.64 -11.49 13.00
CA ALA A 67 8.03 -10.51 14.00
C ALA A 67 9.47 -10.03 13.73
N ALA A 68 9.71 -8.74 13.90
CA ALA A 68 11.04 -8.17 13.82
C ALA A 68 11.95 -8.77 14.90
N VAL A 69 13.17 -9.11 14.52
CA VAL A 69 14.18 -9.64 15.44
C VAL A 69 14.50 -8.59 16.50
N GLY A 70 14.47 -8.98 17.77
CA GLY A 70 14.80 -8.13 18.91
C GLY A 70 13.61 -7.35 19.50
N THR A 71 12.67 -6.85 18.68
CA THR A 71 11.50 -6.11 19.19
C THR A 71 10.24 -6.96 19.32
N GLY A 72 10.13 -8.05 18.55
CA GLY A 72 8.91 -8.86 18.49
C GLY A 72 7.73 -8.15 17.81
N ALA A 73 7.94 -6.94 17.27
CA ALA A 73 6.89 -6.18 16.61
C ALA A 73 6.48 -6.86 15.29
N PRO A 74 5.18 -6.87 14.94
CA PRO A 74 4.72 -7.50 13.71
C PRO A 74 5.28 -6.77 12.49
N VAL A 75 5.78 -7.53 11.52
CA VAL A 75 6.36 -7.03 10.26
C VAL A 75 5.85 -7.80 9.05
N ILE A 76 5.94 -7.17 7.89
CA ILE A 76 5.75 -7.84 6.60
C ILE A 76 7.13 -8.04 5.96
N PRO A 77 7.55 -9.27 5.65
CA PRO A 77 8.77 -9.51 4.90
C PRO A 77 8.67 -8.91 3.50
N ARG A 78 9.77 -8.35 2.99
CA ARG A 78 9.87 -7.81 1.63
C ARG A 78 9.32 -8.76 0.58
N ALA A 79 9.75 -10.01 0.62
CA ALA A 79 9.31 -11.03 -0.35
C ALA A 79 7.78 -11.21 -0.37
N GLN A 80 7.12 -11.14 0.80
CA GLN A 80 5.66 -11.25 0.89
C GLN A 80 4.97 -10.02 0.30
N LEU A 81 5.48 -8.81 0.59
CA LEU A 81 4.93 -7.59 0.01
C LEU A 81 5.14 -7.55 -1.51
N THR A 82 6.35 -7.85 -1.99
CA THR A 82 6.67 -7.89 -3.42
C THR A 82 5.77 -8.87 -4.17
N ALA A 83 5.56 -10.09 -3.64
CA ALA A 83 4.66 -11.06 -4.25
C ALA A 83 3.23 -10.52 -4.38
N PHE A 84 2.68 -9.95 -3.30
CA PHE A 84 1.36 -9.33 -3.33
C PHE A 84 1.26 -8.19 -4.36
N LEU A 85 2.27 -7.30 -4.42
CA LEU A 85 2.27 -6.19 -5.36
C LEU A 85 2.31 -6.65 -6.82
N PHE A 86 3.08 -7.71 -7.09
CA PHE A 86 3.11 -8.36 -8.39
C PHE A 86 1.74 -8.95 -8.74
N ASP A 87 1.15 -9.75 -7.85
CA ASP A 87 -0.16 -10.38 -8.07
C ASP A 87 -1.26 -9.32 -8.26
N TYR A 88 -1.21 -8.25 -7.48
CA TYR A 88 -2.16 -7.14 -7.58
C TYR A 88 -2.02 -6.39 -8.92
N ALA A 89 -0.80 -6.14 -9.38
CA ALA A 89 -0.56 -5.54 -10.70
C ALA A 89 -1.04 -6.44 -11.84
N LEU A 90 -0.72 -7.74 -11.78
CA LEU A 90 -1.15 -8.73 -12.77
C LEU A 90 -2.66 -8.98 -12.76
N SER A 91 -3.36 -8.69 -11.66
CA SER A 91 -4.83 -8.83 -11.60
C SER A 91 -5.57 -7.89 -12.55
N VAL A 92 -4.88 -6.86 -13.05
CA VAL A 92 -5.45 -5.88 -13.97
C VAL A 92 -4.90 -6.01 -15.39
N HIS A 93 -3.78 -6.71 -15.59
CA HIS A 93 -3.09 -6.82 -16.88
C HIS A 93 -2.46 -8.19 -17.13
N GLU A 94 -2.70 -8.75 -18.32
CA GLU A 94 -2.10 -10.01 -18.75
C GLU A 94 -0.75 -9.82 -19.48
N ASP A 95 -0.52 -8.67 -20.14
CA ASP A 95 0.62 -8.46 -21.08
C ASP A 95 1.44 -7.16 -20.82
N PHE A 96 1.59 -6.72 -19.57
CA PHE A 96 2.15 -5.39 -19.25
C PHE A 96 3.55 -5.43 -18.60
N THR A 97 4.51 -4.68 -19.15
CA THR A 97 5.93 -4.60 -18.71
C THR A 97 6.17 -3.55 -17.62
N PHE A 98 5.22 -3.35 -16.69
CA PHE A 98 5.33 -2.32 -15.64
C PHE A 98 6.62 -2.43 -14.79
N GLN A 99 7.22 -3.62 -14.72
CA GLN A 99 8.44 -3.86 -13.96
C GLN A 99 9.66 -3.12 -14.53
N GLU A 100 9.59 -2.76 -15.81
CA GLU A 100 10.64 -2.02 -16.49
C GLU A 100 10.50 -0.50 -16.30
N GLU A 101 9.35 -0.04 -15.82
CA GLU A 101 9.03 1.38 -15.64
C GLU A 101 9.77 2.02 -14.47
N GLY A 102 10.10 3.31 -14.61
CA GLY A 102 10.84 4.07 -13.60
C GLY A 102 10.15 4.11 -12.24
N TYR A 103 8.83 4.36 -12.22
CA TYR A 103 8.04 4.42 -10.98
C TYR A 103 8.05 3.09 -10.22
N TRP A 104 7.97 1.96 -10.93
CA TRP A 104 7.98 0.65 -10.29
C TRP A 104 9.36 0.33 -9.72
N LYS A 105 10.43 0.57 -10.50
CA LYS A 105 11.81 0.34 -10.05
C LYS A 105 12.12 1.18 -8.82
N GLN A 106 11.72 2.44 -8.80
CA GLN A 106 11.86 3.32 -7.64
C GLN A 106 11.10 2.74 -6.43
N MET A 107 9.82 2.42 -6.61
CA MET A 107 8.97 1.90 -5.54
C MET A 107 9.51 0.57 -4.99
N ALA A 108 9.81 -0.41 -5.84
CA ALA A 108 10.35 -1.71 -5.46
C ALA A 108 11.74 -1.63 -4.81
N GLY A 109 12.56 -0.67 -5.23
CA GLY A 109 13.86 -0.36 -4.64
C GLY A 109 13.76 0.25 -3.24
N SER A 110 12.64 0.94 -2.94
CA SER A 110 12.39 1.55 -1.63
C SER A 110 11.84 0.58 -0.58
N ILE A 111 11.43 -0.63 -0.96
CA ILE A 111 10.89 -1.63 -0.02
C ILE A 111 12.01 -2.14 0.90
N PRO A 112 11.95 -1.90 2.23
CA PRO A 112 12.90 -2.47 3.18
C PRO A 112 12.68 -3.97 3.36
N GLU A 113 13.69 -4.68 3.85
CA GLU A 113 13.63 -6.14 4.08
C GLU A 113 12.50 -6.58 5.03
N GLN A 114 12.21 -5.75 6.03
CA GLN A 114 11.10 -5.94 6.95
C GLN A 114 10.35 -4.63 7.09
N LEU A 115 9.07 -4.65 6.74
CA LEU A 115 8.25 -3.46 6.80
C LEU A 115 7.45 -3.42 8.11
N PRO A 116 7.66 -2.41 8.97
CA PRO A 116 6.92 -2.26 10.20
C PRO A 116 5.47 -1.84 9.91
N LEU A 117 4.58 -2.25 10.81
CA LEU A 117 3.17 -1.86 10.81
C LEU A 117 2.96 -0.66 11.73
N GLN A 118 2.35 0.40 11.22
CA GLN A 118 2.07 1.57 12.04
C GLN A 118 1.03 1.25 13.12
N SER A 119 1.40 1.46 14.39
CA SER A 119 0.55 1.16 15.55
C SER A 119 -0.48 2.25 15.83
N THR A 120 -0.26 3.47 15.36
CA THR A 120 -1.17 4.61 15.52
C THR A 120 -2.11 4.73 14.31
N PRO A 121 -3.32 5.28 14.50
CA PRO A 121 -4.14 5.72 13.37
C PRO A 121 -3.34 6.68 12.49
N TRP A 122 -3.39 6.46 11.19
CA TRP A 122 -2.62 7.26 10.23
C TRP A 122 -3.42 8.47 9.76
N THR A 123 -2.72 9.59 9.59
CA THR A 123 -3.26 10.78 8.93
C THR A 123 -3.16 10.61 7.42
N ARG A 124 -3.95 11.39 6.69
CA ARG A 124 -3.85 11.46 5.24
C ARG A 124 -2.41 11.82 4.84
N ARG A 125 -1.80 11.06 3.94
CA ARG A 125 -0.51 11.42 3.35
C ARG A 125 -0.72 12.47 2.26
N SER A 126 0.23 13.39 2.11
CA SER A 126 0.29 14.27 0.94
C SER A 126 0.58 13.43 -0.30
N VAL A 127 -0.23 13.60 -1.34
CA VAL A 127 -0.03 12.93 -2.62
C VAL A 127 0.92 13.81 -3.44
N PRO A 128 2.05 13.28 -3.93
CA PRO A 128 2.90 14.02 -4.86
C PRO A 128 2.13 14.35 -6.16
N PRO A 129 2.43 15.47 -6.85
CA PRO A 129 1.77 15.80 -8.11
C PRO A 129 2.01 14.70 -9.16
N ALA A 130 1.01 14.39 -9.98
CA ALA A 130 1.08 13.33 -10.99
C ALA A 130 2.27 13.48 -11.97
N ASP A 131 2.74 14.72 -12.18
CA ASP A 131 3.85 15.04 -13.10
C ASP A 131 5.25 14.81 -12.51
N THR A 132 5.37 14.22 -11.31
CA THR A 132 6.65 13.98 -10.63
C THR A 132 7.17 12.54 -10.74
N ALA A 133 6.54 11.71 -11.57
CA ALA A 133 7.05 10.37 -11.85
C ALA A 133 8.48 10.48 -12.45
N PRO A 134 9.48 9.74 -11.93
CA PRO A 134 10.78 9.70 -12.57
C PRO A 134 10.66 9.07 -13.97
N GLU A 135 11.36 9.65 -14.94
CA GLU A 135 11.57 9.09 -16.28
C GLU A 135 12.20 7.68 -16.23
#